data_AF-A0A7C6WGU5-F1
#
_entry.id   AF-A0A7C6WGU5-F1
#
_cell.length_a   1.000
_cell.length_b   1.000
_cell.length_c   1.000
_cell.angle_alpha   90.00
_cell.angle_beta   90.00
_cell.angle_gamma   90.00
#
_symmetry.space_group_name_H-M   'P 1'
#
loop_
_entity.id
_entity.type
_entity.pdbx_description
1 polymer ?
#
loop_
_entity_poly.entity_id
_entity_poly.type
_entity_poly.pdbx_seq_one_letter_code
_entity_poly.pdbx_strand_id
1 'polypeptide(L)'
;MADCPKYTLLVRNIENLASEDLLENLKGMYDVIYNGDLIADIVLDLNDLKLYHNYNEELICELNDYSEIGKLLSQEIISKIKNADFDEEFGIQMLGGSKDVFNNLCINYYKEYKDSSNIITTLMEASENDKLHKVLHKIKGVSFYVGGEKFYKLTCQVETKVLCGEATINDLKYFNKYHERILNFLLEKVKNV
;
A
#
# COMPACT_ATOMS: atom_id res chain seq x y z
N MET A 1 -12.60 -6.98 -10.73
CA MET A 1 -11.34 -6.52 -10.10
C MET A 1 -10.17 -7.45 -10.43
N ALA A 2 -10.09 -8.01 -11.64
CA ALA A 2 -9.07 -9.05 -11.95
C ALA A 2 -7.62 -8.52 -11.92
N ASP A 3 -7.41 -7.20 -11.96
CA ASP A 3 -6.11 -6.56 -12.13
C ASP A 3 -5.68 -5.65 -10.96
N CYS A 4 -6.37 -5.67 -9.82
CA CYS A 4 -5.91 -4.91 -8.65
C CYS A 4 -4.73 -5.64 -7.99
N PRO A 5 -3.59 -4.98 -7.75
CA PRO A 5 -2.45 -5.63 -7.11
C PRO A 5 -2.82 -6.25 -5.76
N LYS A 6 -2.28 -7.44 -5.46
CA LYS A 6 -2.48 -8.13 -4.17
C LYS A 6 -2.02 -7.27 -2.99
N TYR A 7 -2.41 -7.58 -1.77
CA TYR A 7 -1.78 -6.96 -0.60
C TYR A 7 -0.47 -7.70 -0.26
N THR A 8 0.46 -7.01 0.38
CA THR A 8 1.75 -7.58 0.80
C THR A 8 1.70 -7.96 2.28
N LEU A 9 2.04 -9.20 2.60
CA LEU A 9 2.11 -9.73 3.97
C LEU A 9 3.56 -10.00 4.33
N LEU A 10 4.11 -9.23 5.28
CA LEU A 10 5.42 -9.50 5.86
C LEU A 10 5.24 -10.44 7.06
N VAL A 11 5.86 -11.62 7.00
CA VAL A 11 5.85 -12.58 8.09
C VAL A 11 7.20 -12.51 8.82
N ARG A 12 7.14 -12.33 10.14
CA ARG A 12 8.28 -12.27 11.04
C ARG A 12 8.30 -13.49 11.96
N ASN A 13 9.49 -13.82 12.47
CA ASN A 13 9.71 -14.85 13.48
C ASN A 13 9.24 -16.26 13.06
N ILE A 14 9.62 -16.68 11.85
CA ILE A 14 9.35 -18.03 11.37
C ILE A 14 10.31 -19.01 12.04
N GLU A 15 9.79 -19.86 12.93
CA GLU A 15 10.61 -20.82 13.68
C GLU A 15 10.57 -22.25 13.11
N ASN A 16 9.52 -22.70 12.40
CA ASN A 16 9.33 -24.12 12.02
C ASN A 16 8.66 -24.36 10.64
N LEU A 17 8.98 -25.49 9.99
CA LEU A 17 8.41 -25.96 8.70
C LEU A 17 6.87 -26.03 8.65
N ALA A 18 6.19 -26.33 9.76
CA ALA A 18 4.72 -26.39 9.81
C ALA A 18 4.04 -25.02 9.57
N SER A 19 4.79 -23.92 9.78
CA SER A 19 4.31 -22.58 9.44
C SER A 19 4.41 -22.29 7.94
N GLU A 20 5.29 -22.96 7.18
CA GLU A 20 5.45 -22.74 5.73
C GLU A 20 4.25 -23.24 4.93
N ASP A 21 3.73 -24.44 5.23
CA ASP A 21 2.55 -25.02 4.57
C ASP A 21 1.29 -24.15 4.79
N LEU A 22 1.20 -23.52 5.96
CA LEU A 22 0.10 -22.63 6.30
C LEU A 22 0.18 -21.31 5.52
N LEU A 23 1.40 -20.82 5.27
CA LEU A 23 1.68 -19.60 4.52
C LEU A 23 1.54 -19.79 2.99
N GLU A 24 1.73 -21.01 2.46
CA GLU A 24 1.44 -21.32 1.05
C GLU A 24 -0.01 -21.02 0.67
N ASN A 25 -0.96 -21.33 1.54
CA ASN A 25 -2.37 -21.04 1.32
C ASN A 25 -2.66 -19.54 1.20
N LEU A 26 -1.79 -18.68 1.77
CA LEU A 26 -1.93 -17.23 1.73
C LEU A 26 -1.38 -16.60 0.44
N LYS A 27 -0.46 -17.28 -0.26
CA LYS A 27 0.11 -16.77 -1.52
C LYS A 27 -0.94 -16.57 -2.63
N GLY A 28 -2.08 -17.25 -2.51
CA GLY A 28 -3.25 -17.01 -3.36
C GLY A 28 -3.82 -15.59 -3.22
N MET A 29 -3.77 -15.01 -2.02
CA MET A 29 -4.42 -13.74 -1.66
C MET A 29 -3.44 -12.59 -1.43
N TYR A 30 -2.23 -12.90 -0.96
CA TYR A 30 -1.20 -11.94 -0.59
C TYR A 30 0.12 -12.26 -1.30
N ASP A 31 0.92 -11.23 -1.53
CA ASP A 31 2.34 -11.41 -1.81
C ASP A 31 3.04 -11.56 -0.46
N VAL A 32 3.39 -12.81 -0.13
CA VAL A 32 4.01 -13.16 1.16
C VAL A 32 5.51 -12.94 1.08
N ILE A 33 6.03 -12.19 2.04
CA ILE A 33 7.45 -11.89 2.20
C ILE A 33 7.90 -12.39 3.57
N TYR A 34 9.07 -13.00 3.63
CA TYR A 34 9.65 -13.54 4.85
C TYR A 34 10.83 -12.68 5.29
N ASN A 35 10.90 -12.37 6.59
CA ASN A 35 12.05 -11.78 7.30
C ASN A 35 12.82 -10.69 6.51
N GLY A 36 12.52 -9.41 6.78
CA GLY A 36 13.29 -8.30 6.22
C GLY A 36 12.79 -6.91 6.64
N ASP A 37 13.61 -5.90 6.36
CA ASP A 37 13.28 -4.48 6.52
C ASP A 37 12.57 -3.95 5.25
N LEU A 38 11.41 -4.52 4.96
CA LEU A 38 10.63 -4.23 3.76
C LEU A 38 9.30 -3.58 4.11
N ILE A 39 8.90 -2.60 3.31
CA ILE A 39 7.58 -1.99 3.40
C ILE A 39 6.53 -3.00 2.91
N ALA A 40 5.49 -3.21 3.72
CA ALA A 40 4.41 -4.15 3.44
C ALA A 40 3.05 -3.53 3.80
N ASP A 41 1.94 -4.22 3.51
CA ASP A 41 0.62 -3.76 3.96
C ASP A 41 0.34 -4.21 5.40
N ILE A 42 0.69 -5.46 5.69
CA ILE A 42 0.45 -6.14 6.96
C ILE A 42 1.76 -6.74 7.44
N VAL A 43 1.98 -6.69 8.75
CA VAL A 43 2.98 -7.50 9.44
C VAL A 43 2.26 -8.57 10.24
N LEU A 44 2.63 -9.84 10.02
CA LEU A 44 2.26 -10.97 10.87
C LEU A 44 3.47 -11.35 11.72
N ASP A 45 3.36 -11.11 13.02
CA ASP A 45 4.34 -11.57 14.00
C ASP A 45 3.90 -12.92 14.56
N LEU A 46 4.67 -13.97 14.30
CA LEU A 46 4.36 -15.33 14.75
C LEU A 46 4.74 -15.59 16.22
N ASN A 47 5.64 -14.80 16.81
CA ASN A 47 6.01 -14.96 18.22
C ASN A 47 4.89 -14.46 19.13
N ASP A 48 4.38 -13.27 18.82
CA ASP A 48 3.31 -12.65 19.60
C ASP A 48 1.92 -12.99 19.08
N LEU A 49 1.83 -13.66 17.92
CA LEU A 49 0.59 -14.02 17.23
C LEU A 49 -0.27 -12.79 16.95
N LYS A 50 0.32 -11.75 16.34
CA LYS A 50 -0.34 -10.45 16.11
C LYS A 50 -0.23 -9.99 14.67
N LEU A 51 -1.29 -9.34 14.21
CA LEU A 51 -1.33 -8.66 12.92
C LEU A 51 -1.33 -7.16 13.12
N TYR A 52 -0.45 -6.47 12.38
CA TYR A 52 -0.32 -5.03 12.44
C TYR A 52 -0.36 -4.41 11.06
N HIS A 53 -0.81 -3.17 11.01
CA HIS A 53 -0.53 -2.31 9.88
C HIS A 53 0.95 -1.95 9.87
N ASN A 54 1.66 -2.20 8.77
CA ASN A 54 3.09 -1.91 8.70
C ASN A 54 3.38 -0.39 8.76
N TYR A 55 2.46 0.45 8.30
CA TYR A 55 2.71 1.90 8.15
C TYR A 55 2.63 2.70 9.46
N ASN A 56 1.86 2.25 10.45
CA ASN A 56 1.65 2.93 11.73
C ASN A 56 1.77 2.00 12.95
N GLU A 57 2.11 0.72 12.73
CA GLU A 57 2.22 -0.32 13.77
C GLU A 57 0.93 -0.53 14.57
N GLU A 58 -0.22 -0.07 14.06
CA GLU A 58 -1.50 -0.25 14.72
C GLU A 58 -1.92 -1.72 14.64
N LEU A 59 -2.35 -2.25 15.78
CA LEU A 59 -2.84 -3.62 15.91
C LEU A 59 -4.14 -3.77 15.12
N ILE A 60 -4.14 -4.71 14.17
CA ILE A 60 -5.33 -5.13 13.44
C ILE A 60 -6.09 -6.17 14.27
N CYS A 61 -5.39 -7.21 14.72
CA CYS A 61 -5.93 -8.25 15.59
C CYS A 61 -4.84 -9.08 16.28
N GLU A 62 -5.21 -9.70 17.40
CA GLU A 62 -4.44 -10.78 18.03
C GLU A 62 -5.04 -12.13 17.60
N LEU A 63 -4.18 -13.12 17.39
CA LEU A 63 -4.56 -14.49 17.06
C LEU A 63 -4.49 -15.34 18.33
N ASN A 64 -5.44 -16.25 18.50
CA ASN A 64 -5.36 -17.21 19.59
C ASN A 64 -4.37 -18.35 19.28
N ASP A 65 -4.28 -18.76 18.01
CA ASP A 65 -3.35 -19.78 17.53
C ASP A 65 -3.09 -19.67 16.01
N TYR A 66 -2.14 -20.46 15.51
CA TYR A 66 -1.75 -20.50 14.08
C TYR A 66 -2.88 -20.91 13.13
N SER A 67 -3.89 -21.65 13.60
CA SER A 67 -5.01 -22.11 12.76
C SER A 67 -5.96 -20.96 12.38
N GLU A 68 -5.93 -19.86 13.11
CA GLU A 68 -6.75 -18.69 12.82
C GLU A 68 -6.19 -17.81 11.69
N ILE A 69 -4.89 -17.91 11.36
CA ILE A 69 -4.23 -17.07 10.35
C ILE A 69 -4.97 -17.12 9.01
N GLY A 70 -5.32 -18.32 8.53
CA GLY A 70 -6.03 -18.50 7.26
C GLY A 70 -7.48 -17.97 7.28
N LYS A 71 -8.14 -17.97 8.44
CA LYS A 71 -9.51 -17.45 8.61
C LYS A 71 -9.52 -15.92 8.80
N LEU A 72 -8.53 -15.37 9.50
CA LEU A 72 -8.47 -13.96 9.82
C LEU A 72 -8.01 -13.13 8.64
N LEU A 73 -7.07 -13.61 7.83
CA LEU A 73 -6.68 -12.98 6.56
C LEU A 73 -7.75 -13.10 5.45
N SER A 74 -9.03 -13.25 5.84
CA SER A 74 -10.20 -13.26 4.98
C SER A 74 -10.55 -11.87 4.42
N GLN A 75 -11.68 -11.79 3.71
CA GLN A 75 -12.19 -10.56 3.09
C GLN A 75 -12.37 -9.40 4.09
N GLU A 76 -12.57 -9.66 5.39
CA GLU A 76 -12.77 -8.60 6.38
C GLU A 76 -11.49 -7.75 6.59
N ILE A 77 -10.32 -8.39 6.75
CA ILE A 77 -9.05 -7.66 6.87
C ILE A 77 -8.74 -6.91 5.58
N ILE A 78 -9.01 -7.52 4.42
CA ILE A 78 -8.88 -6.86 3.12
C ILE A 78 -9.74 -5.59 3.06
N SER A 79 -10.97 -5.64 3.57
CA SER A 79 -11.85 -4.48 3.59
C SER A 79 -11.33 -3.39 4.52
N LYS A 80 -10.80 -3.74 5.71
CA LYS A 80 -10.17 -2.77 6.63
C LYS A 80 -8.97 -2.08 5.98
N ILE A 81 -8.12 -2.85 5.30
CA ILE A 81 -6.96 -2.30 4.59
C ILE A 81 -7.40 -1.42 3.42
N LYS A 82 -8.43 -1.83 2.66
CA LYS A 82 -8.98 -1.00 1.57
C LYS A 82 -9.44 0.37 2.08
N ASN A 83 -10.14 0.41 3.21
CA ASN A 83 -10.59 1.66 3.81
C ASN A 83 -9.41 2.52 4.29
N ALA A 84 -8.36 1.90 4.84
CA ALA A 84 -7.13 2.60 5.20
C ALA A 84 -6.33 3.11 3.98
N ASP A 85 -6.41 2.39 2.85
CA ASP A 85 -5.77 2.78 1.59
C ASP A 85 -6.54 3.92 0.90
N PHE A 86 -7.87 3.96 1.04
CA PHE A 86 -8.72 4.93 0.37
C PHE A 86 -9.99 5.25 1.20
N ASP A 87 -9.96 6.40 1.87
CA ASP A 87 -11.10 6.94 2.62
C ASP A 87 -11.69 8.16 1.88
N GLU A 88 -12.81 7.94 1.20
CA GLU A 88 -13.54 8.98 0.47
C GLU A 88 -14.10 10.06 1.39
N GLU A 89 -14.65 9.68 2.55
CA GLU A 89 -15.27 10.64 3.46
C GLU A 89 -14.21 11.58 4.03
N PHE A 90 -13.07 11.03 4.41
CA PHE A 90 -11.91 11.82 4.83
C PHE A 90 -11.44 12.78 3.73
N GLY A 91 -11.27 12.29 2.50
CA GLY A 91 -10.84 13.12 1.37
C GLY A 91 -11.79 14.29 1.08
N ILE A 92 -13.10 14.03 1.13
CA ILE A 92 -14.15 15.06 0.97
C ILE A 92 -14.08 16.08 2.11
N GLN A 93 -13.93 15.63 3.36
CA GLN A 93 -13.81 16.53 4.52
C GLN A 93 -12.60 17.45 4.42
N MET A 94 -11.44 16.92 3.98
CA MET A 94 -10.21 17.71 3.79
C MET A 94 -10.34 18.76 2.67
N LEU A 95 -11.30 18.60 1.77
CA LEU A 95 -11.63 19.55 0.70
C LEU A 95 -12.84 20.43 1.06
N GLY A 96 -13.08 20.63 2.36
CA GLY A 96 -14.15 21.51 2.86
C GLY A 96 -15.56 20.94 2.65
N GLY A 97 -15.70 19.62 2.49
CA GLY A 97 -16.97 18.94 2.28
C GLY A 97 -17.47 18.94 0.83
N SER A 98 -16.67 19.40 -0.13
CA SER A 98 -17.09 19.51 -1.53
C SER A 98 -16.84 18.23 -2.32
N LYS A 99 -17.89 17.44 -2.55
CA LYS A 99 -17.84 16.23 -3.35
C LYS A 99 -17.43 16.48 -4.81
N ASP A 100 -17.84 17.60 -5.39
CA ASP A 100 -17.49 17.96 -6.77
C ASP A 100 -15.99 18.25 -6.92
N VAL A 101 -15.39 18.93 -5.94
CA VAL A 101 -13.94 19.19 -5.92
C VAL A 101 -13.18 17.87 -5.75
N PHE A 102 -13.62 17.00 -4.85
CA PHE A 102 -13.02 15.68 -4.66
C PHE A 102 -13.09 14.82 -5.93
N ASN A 103 -14.25 14.76 -6.60
CA ASN A 103 -14.42 14.00 -7.84
C ASN A 103 -13.50 14.53 -8.95
N ASN A 104 -13.43 15.85 -9.13
CA ASN A 104 -12.53 16.46 -10.11
C ASN A 104 -11.06 16.17 -9.79
N LEU A 105 -10.69 16.21 -8.51
CA LEU A 105 -9.34 15.83 -8.06
C LEU A 105 -9.03 14.37 -8.42
N CYS A 106 -9.95 13.44 -8.14
CA CYS A 106 -9.80 12.03 -8.49
C CYS A 106 -9.59 11.81 -9.99
N ILE A 107 -10.38 12.49 -10.84
CA ILE A 107 -10.27 12.43 -12.30
C ILE A 107 -8.91 12.95 -12.76
N ASN A 108 -8.49 14.11 -12.26
CA ASN A 108 -7.25 14.74 -12.66
C ASN A 108 -6.04 13.93 -12.20
N TYR A 109 -6.05 13.44 -10.96
CA TYR A 109 -5.02 12.57 -10.42
C TYR A 109 -4.87 11.30 -11.27
N TYR A 110 -5.97 10.60 -11.56
CA TYR A 110 -5.92 9.39 -12.38
C TYR A 110 -5.34 9.68 -13.78
N LYS A 111 -5.79 10.75 -14.45
CA LYS A 111 -5.29 11.13 -15.78
C LYS A 111 -3.80 11.45 -15.78
N GLU A 112 -3.32 12.15 -14.75
CA GLU A 112 -1.92 12.57 -14.63
C GLU A 112 -1.00 11.39 -14.31
N TYR A 113 -1.43 10.48 -13.43
CA TYR A 113 -0.53 9.48 -12.83
C TYR A 113 -0.76 8.03 -13.27
N LYS A 114 -1.74 7.73 -14.15
CA LYS A 114 -2.01 6.36 -14.63
C LYS A 114 -0.80 5.61 -15.20
N ASP A 115 0.17 6.33 -15.77
CA ASP A 115 1.38 5.75 -16.39
C ASP A 115 2.64 5.94 -15.52
N SER A 116 2.47 6.43 -14.29
CA SER A 116 3.59 6.79 -13.40
C SER A 116 4.44 5.60 -12.96
N SER A 117 3.88 4.40 -12.83
CA SER A 117 4.63 3.17 -12.48
C SER A 117 5.78 2.91 -13.46
N ASN A 118 5.54 3.10 -14.76
CA ASN A 118 6.56 2.94 -15.79
C ASN A 118 7.65 4.01 -15.66
N ILE A 119 7.26 5.27 -15.43
CA ILE A 119 8.18 6.39 -15.23
C ILE A 119 9.07 6.13 -14.01
N ILE A 120 8.49 5.74 -12.89
CA ILE A 120 9.21 5.45 -11.65
C ILE A 120 10.20 4.29 -11.86
N THR A 121 9.77 3.22 -12.52
CA THR A 121 10.61 2.06 -12.81
C THR A 121 11.80 2.44 -13.70
N THR A 122 11.56 3.16 -14.79
CA THR A 122 12.63 3.62 -15.69
C THR A 122 13.64 4.53 -14.97
N LEU A 123 13.16 5.48 -14.16
CA LEU A 123 14.03 6.38 -13.41
C LEU A 123 14.87 5.64 -12.35
N MET A 124 14.27 4.65 -11.70
CA MET A 124 14.96 3.77 -10.76
C MET A 124 16.08 2.97 -11.44
N GLU A 125 15.77 2.29 -12.55
CA GLU A 125 16.75 1.48 -13.29
C GLU A 125 17.91 2.33 -13.83
N ALA A 126 17.62 3.57 -14.22
CA ALA A 126 18.61 4.55 -14.65
C ALA A 126 19.37 5.23 -13.49
N SER A 127 19.04 4.93 -12.22
CA SER A 127 19.60 5.58 -11.03
C SER A 127 19.44 7.11 -11.02
N GLU A 128 18.34 7.60 -11.60
CA GLU A 128 18.03 9.02 -11.77
C GLU A 128 17.30 9.60 -10.54
N ASN A 129 17.94 9.55 -9.38
CA ASN A 129 17.32 9.85 -8.07
C ASN A 129 16.70 11.26 -8.01
N ASP A 130 17.34 12.28 -8.61
CA ASP A 130 16.79 13.65 -8.64
C ASP A 130 15.46 13.74 -9.40
N LYS A 131 15.35 13.00 -10.52
CA LYS A 131 14.12 12.96 -11.32
C LYS A 131 13.05 12.15 -10.61
N LEU A 132 13.44 11.03 -10.01
CA LEU A 132 12.53 10.18 -9.24
C LEU A 132 11.96 10.93 -8.04
N HIS A 133 12.80 11.66 -7.30
CA HIS A 133 12.38 12.52 -6.20
C HIS A 133 11.34 13.55 -6.66
N LYS A 134 11.54 14.23 -7.80
CA LYS A 134 10.56 15.18 -8.34
C LYS A 134 9.21 14.53 -8.67
N VAL A 135 9.21 13.31 -9.17
CA VAL A 135 7.96 12.56 -9.44
C VAL A 135 7.23 12.25 -8.13
N LEU A 136 7.95 11.69 -7.15
CA LEU A 136 7.39 11.36 -5.83
C LEU A 136 6.90 12.60 -5.09
N HIS A 137 7.62 13.72 -5.19
CA HIS A 137 7.23 15.00 -4.59
C HIS A 137 5.89 15.51 -5.12
N LYS A 138 5.66 15.39 -6.43
CA LYS A 138 4.38 15.75 -7.05
C LYS A 138 3.24 14.85 -6.55
N ILE A 139 3.48 13.54 -6.52
CA ILE A 139 2.51 12.56 -6.00
C ILE A 139 2.18 12.88 -4.53
N LYS A 140 3.18 13.19 -3.70
CA LYS A 140 2.99 13.57 -2.29
C LYS A 140 2.06 14.76 -2.12
N GLY A 141 2.17 15.76 -2.98
CA GLY A 141 1.39 17.00 -2.87
C GLY A 141 -0.13 16.79 -2.94
N VAL A 142 -0.56 15.66 -3.51
CA VAL A 142 -1.98 15.32 -3.71
C VAL A 142 -2.39 14.00 -3.04
N SER A 143 -1.43 13.15 -2.64
CA SER A 143 -1.70 11.81 -2.08
C SER A 143 -2.57 11.82 -0.83
N PHE A 144 -2.42 12.82 0.04
CA PHE A 144 -3.23 12.96 1.26
C PHE A 144 -4.73 13.05 0.97
N TYR A 145 -5.11 13.74 -0.10
CA TYR A 145 -6.50 13.94 -0.47
C TYR A 145 -7.10 12.74 -1.21
N VAL A 146 -6.29 11.98 -1.95
CA VAL A 146 -6.77 10.89 -2.83
C VAL A 146 -6.53 9.48 -2.28
N GLY A 147 -5.66 9.30 -1.30
CA GLY A 147 -5.35 7.99 -0.71
C GLY A 147 -5.13 8.05 0.81
N GLY A 148 -5.60 9.13 1.43
CA GLY A 148 -5.57 9.33 2.86
C GLY A 148 -4.17 9.41 3.47
N GLU A 149 -4.14 9.25 4.79
CA GLU A 149 -2.93 9.40 5.59
C GLU A 149 -1.86 8.35 5.26
N LYS A 150 -2.27 7.09 5.01
CA LYS A 150 -1.35 6.00 4.69
C LYS A 150 -0.58 6.29 3.41
N PHE A 151 -1.27 6.70 2.34
CA PHE A 151 -0.59 6.99 1.07
C PHE A 151 0.37 8.17 1.20
N TYR A 152 -0.03 9.21 1.93
CA TYR A 152 0.83 10.35 2.21
C TYR A 152 2.10 9.94 2.96
N LYS A 153 1.97 9.20 4.06
CA LYS A 153 3.10 8.70 4.86
C LYS A 153 4.03 7.82 4.04
N LEU A 154 3.48 6.88 3.26
CA LEU A 154 4.27 6.02 2.37
C LEU A 154 5.06 6.85 1.35
N THR A 155 4.42 7.84 0.73
CA THR A 155 5.09 8.70 -0.25
C THR A 155 6.22 9.49 0.40
N CYS A 156 6.00 10.05 1.60
CA CYS A 156 7.03 10.75 2.37
C CYS A 156 8.23 9.84 2.69
N GLN A 157 7.98 8.60 3.13
CA GLN A 157 9.03 7.63 3.45
C GLN A 157 9.87 7.29 2.22
N VAL A 158 9.23 6.94 1.11
CA VAL A 158 9.91 6.55 -0.13
C VAL A 158 10.64 7.73 -0.77
N GLU A 159 10.03 8.92 -0.82
CA GLU A 159 10.67 10.14 -1.31
C GLU A 159 11.92 10.49 -0.49
N THR A 160 11.87 10.34 0.83
CA THR A 160 13.01 10.59 1.72
C THR A 160 14.14 9.60 1.44
N LYS A 161 13.82 8.30 1.36
CA LYS A 161 14.81 7.27 1.00
C LYS A 161 15.46 7.54 -0.35
N VAL A 162 14.69 7.99 -1.35
CA VAL A 162 15.23 8.36 -2.68
C VAL A 162 16.18 9.54 -2.58
N LEU A 163 15.79 10.59 -1.83
CA LEU A 163 16.60 11.78 -1.61
C LEU A 163 17.93 11.46 -0.91
N CYS A 164 17.91 10.54 0.05
CA CYS A 164 19.08 10.09 0.81
C CYS A 164 19.93 9.04 0.07
N GLY A 165 19.46 8.50 -1.07
CA GLY A 165 20.13 7.41 -1.77
C GLY A 165 20.02 6.05 -1.08
N GLU A 166 19.04 5.89 -0.19
CA GLU A 166 18.78 4.70 0.62
C GLU A 166 17.61 3.86 0.10
N ALA A 167 16.91 4.34 -0.95
CA ALA A 167 15.78 3.63 -1.52
C ALA A 167 16.21 2.32 -2.18
N THR A 168 15.58 1.23 -1.78
CA THR A 168 15.79 -0.08 -2.41
C THR A 168 14.80 -0.29 -3.56
N ILE A 169 15.12 -1.23 -4.45
CA ILE A 169 14.19 -1.66 -5.51
C ILE A 169 12.86 -2.14 -4.92
N ASN A 170 12.89 -2.80 -3.76
CA ASN A 170 11.68 -3.33 -3.14
C ASN A 170 10.80 -2.21 -2.55
N ASP A 171 11.40 -1.13 -2.02
CA ASP A 171 10.65 0.06 -1.58
C ASP A 171 9.83 0.65 -2.74
N LEU A 172 10.46 0.78 -3.92
CA LEU A 172 9.82 1.37 -5.10
C LEU A 172 8.82 0.43 -5.76
N LYS A 173 9.09 -0.88 -5.76
CA LYS A 173 8.09 -1.89 -6.18
C LYS A 173 6.86 -1.85 -5.30
N TYR A 174 7.04 -1.79 -3.98
CA TYR A 174 5.91 -1.66 -3.05
C TYR A 174 5.16 -0.35 -3.28
N PHE A 175 5.87 0.77 -3.45
CA PHE A 175 5.25 2.07 -3.77
C PHE A 175 4.39 2.00 -5.02
N ASN A 176 4.92 1.49 -6.14
CA ASN A 176 4.18 1.38 -7.40
C ASN A 176 2.93 0.51 -7.23
N LYS A 177 3.08 -0.63 -6.54
CA LYS A 177 1.99 -1.54 -6.25
C LYS A 177 0.87 -0.87 -5.45
N TYR A 178 1.23 -0.14 -4.39
CA TYR A 178 0.29 0.62 -3.59
C TYR A 178 -0.40 1.71 -4.42
N HIS A 179 0.39 2.47 -5.19
CA HIS A 179 -0.12 3.56 -6.02
C HIS A 179 -1.09 3.06 -7.09
N GLU A 180 -0.82 1.91 -7.71
CA GLU A 180 -1.73 1.26 -8.65
C GLU A 180 -3.06 0.85 -8.01
N ARG A 181 -3.06 0.42 -6.74
CA ARG A 181 -4.32 0.19 -6.00
C ARG A 181 -5.11 1.47 -5.84
N ILE A 182 -4.46 2.58 -5.46
CA ILE A 182 -5.10 3.90 -5.39
C ILE A 182 -5.70 4.28 -6.75
N LEU A 183 -4.93 4.18 -7.83
CA LEU A 183 -5.41 4.47 -9.18
C LEU A 183 -6.61 3.60 -9.58
N ASN A 184 -6.62 2.32 -9.20
CA ASN A 184 -7.76 1.44 -9.43
C ASN A 184 -9.00 1.86 -8.62
N PHE A 185 -8.85 2.24 -7.35
CA PHE A 185 -9.96 2.75 -6.53
C PHE A 185 -10.52 4.06 -7.09
N LEU A 186 -9.64 4.97 -7.54
CA LEU A 186 -10.03 6.20 -8.21
C LEU A 186 -10.77 5.90 -9.53
N LEU A 187 -10.30 4.95 -10.34
CA LEU A 187 -10.95 4.57 -11.59
C LEU A 187 -12.37 4.00 -11.36
N GLU A 188 -12.55 3.18 -10.32
CA GLU A 188 -13.87 2.70 -9.91
C GLU A 188 -14.80 3.85 -9.58
N LYS A 189 -14.31 4.91 -8.92
CA LYS A 189 -15.10 6.10 -8.63
C LYS A 189 -15.42 6.89 -9.89
N VAL A 190 -14.43 7.17 -10.73
CA VAL A 190 -14.62 7.94 -11.97
C VAL A 190 -15.59 7.26 -12.94
N LYS A 191 -15.65 5.93 -12.99
CA LYS A 191 -16.60 5.19 -13.82
C LYS A 191 -18.04 5.19 -13.29
N ASN A 192 -18.22 5.49 -12.01
CA ASN A 192 -19.52 5.49 -11.31
C ASN A 192 -20.09 6.91 -11.11
N VAL A 193 -19.40 7.95 -11.61
CA VAL A 193 -19.85 9.34 -11.71
C VAL A 193 -20.38 9.59 -13.11
#